data_AF-A0A0F9EIV1-F1
#
_entry.id   AF-A0A0F9EIV1-F1
#
_cell.length_a   1.000
_cell.length_b   1.000
_cell.length_c   1.000
_cell.angle_alpha   90.00
_cell.angle_beta   90.00
_cell.angle_gamma   90.00
#
_symmetry.space_group_name_H-M   'P 1'
#
loop_
_entity.id
_entity.type
_entity.pdbx_description
1 polymer ?
#
loop_
_entity_poly.entity_id
_entity_poly.type
_entity_poly.pdbx_seq_one_letter_code
_entity_poly.pdbx_strand_id
1 'polypeptide(L)'
;MVTTETQIANTALSLMGEGEIADIDGTDATAAKLEEVYDQNRDFVLEAFPWPCAIKRLHLTLSGKTAVGGITNANPGVVTATAHPFSDGELVTFVDVDGMSNINGNIFKVKNKATDTFELYDVENEKVDTTLYGTYAAAADFVYRYATPDW
;
A
#
# COMPACT_ATOMS: atom_id res chain seq x y z
N MET A 1 15.78 3.67 28.08
CA MET A 1 15.15 2.55 27.36
C MET A 1 14.09 3.18 26.49
N VAL A 2 14.28 3.18 25.17
CA VAL A 2 13.29 3.72 24.24
C VAL A 2 12.22 2.64 24.11
N THR A 3 10.99 2.92 24.53
CA THR A 3 9.94 1.91 24.68
C THR A 3 8.90 1.95 23.57
N THR A 4 8.90 3.00 22.73
CA THR A 4 7.89 3.26 21.70
C THR A 4 8.51 3.81 20.42
N GLU A 5 7.89 3.56 19.26
CA GLU A 5 8.35 4.03 17.95
C GLU A 5 8.45 5.56 17.87
N THR A 6 7.49 6.28 18.45
CA THR A 6 7.52 7.75 18.58
C THR A 6 8.77 8.27 19.29
N GLN A 7 9.27 7.56 20.31
CA GLN A 7 10.50 7.95 21.00
C GLN A 7 11.75 7.67 20.15
N ILE A 8 11.72 6.64 19.28
CA ILE A 8 12.80 6.38 18.32
C ILE A 8 12.84 7.50 17.29
N ALA A 9 11.68 7.87 16.72
CA ALA A 9 11.54 8.97 15.79
C ALA A 9 11.99 10.31 16.38
N ASN A 10 11.58 10.62 17.62
CA ASN A 10 12.03 11.85 18.31
C ASN A 10 13.53 11.87 18.61
N THR A 11 14.15 10.71 18.85
CA THR A 11 15.61 10.62 18.99
C THR A 11 16.30 10.99 17.68
N ALA A 12 15.77 10.53 16.53
CA ALA A 12 16.31 10.89 15.21
C ALA A 12 16.11 12.38 14.89
N LEU A 13 14.93 12.94 15.19
CA LEU A 13 14.62 14.36 15.01
C LEU A 13 15.56 15.26 15.83
N SER A 14 15.81 14.89 17.09
CA SER A 14 16.74 15.62 17.95
C SER A 14 18.16 15.65 17.39
N LEU A 15 18.61 14.61 16.68
CA LEU A 15 19.92 14.59 16.03
C LEU A 15 19.99 15.48 14.78
N MET A 16 18.85 15.71 14.12
CA MET A 16 18.73 16.59 12.95
C MET A 16 18.44 18.06 13.33
N GLY A 17 18.16 18.34 14.61
CA GLY A 17 17.83 19.68 15.10
C GLY A 17 16.38 20.09 14.87
N GLU A 18 15.50 19.13 14.58
CA GLU A 18 14.07 19.33 14.37
C GLU A 18 13.27 19.21 15.68
N GLY A 19 12.05 19.75 15.69
CA GLY A 19 11.12 19.63 16.82
C GLY A 19 10.56 18.23 17.00
N GLU A 20 10.21 17.86 18.23
CA GLU A 20 9.60 16.57 18.55
C GLU A 20 8.16 16.46 18.03
N ILE A 21 7.76 15.24 17.66
CA ILE A 21 6.39 14.87 17.32
C ILE A 21 5.69 14.21 18.51
N ALA A 22 4.38 14.43 18.60
CA ALA A 22 3.55 13.86 19.67
C ALA A 22 3.23 12.38 19.44
N ASP A 23 3.03 11.99 18.18
CA ASP A 23 2.72 10.63 17.76
C ASP A 23 3.27 10.37 16.36
N ILE A 24 3.82 9.18 16.12
CA ILE A 24 4.35 8.80 14.80
C ILE A 24 3.22 8.56 13.79
N ASP A 25 2.07 8.08 14.28
CA ASP A 25 0.83 7.91 13.50
C ASP A 25 0.02 9.22 13.39
N GLY A 26 0.65 10.35 13.71
CA GLY A 26 0.02 11.67 13.65
C GLY A 26 -0.23 12.15 12.23
N THR A 27 -1.23 13.02 12.06
CA THR A 27 -1.61 13.55 10.72
C THR A 27 -0.70 14.70 10.23
N ASP A 28 0.29 15.11 11.03
CA ASP A 28 1.20 16.19 10.67
C ASP A 28 2.19 15.74 9.59
N ALA A 29 2.55 16.64 8.67
CA ALA A 29 3.41 16.30 7.52
C ALA A 29 4.78 15.71 7.90
N THR A 30 5.29 16.05 9.10
CA THR A 30 6.54 15.49 9.64
C THR A 30 6.35 14.07 10.14
N ALA A 31 5.24 13.78 10.83
CA ALA A 31 4.91 12.45 11.33
C ALA A 31 4.68 11.47 10.18
N ALA A 32 3.89 11.85 9.17
CA ALA A 32 3.66 11.02 7.99
C ALA A 32 4.95 10.65 7.23
N LYS A 33 5.91 11.59 7.11
CA LYS A 33 7.22 11.31 6.50
C LYS A 33 8.10 10.44 7.38
N LEU A 34 8.06 10.63 8.70
CA LEU A 34 8.81 9.80 9.65
C LEU A 34 8.29 8.37 9.66
N GLU A 35 6.98 8.17 9.64
CA GLU A 35 6.35 6.86 9.52
C GLU A 35 6.84 6.15 8.26
N GLU A 36 6.79 6.82 7.09
CA GLU A 36 7.28 6.28 5.83
C GLU A 36 8.77 5.89 5.89
N VAL A 37 9.63 6.78 6.41
CA VAL A 37 11.08 6.53 6.51
C VAL A 37 11.39 5.44 7.54
N TYR A 38 10.67 5.40 8.66
CA TYR A 38 10.85 4.39 9.69
C TYR A 38 10.48 3.00 9.17
N ASP A 39 9.34 2.89 8.48
CA ASP A 39 8.89 1.64 7.87
C ASP A 39 9.85 1.15 6.78
N GLN A 40 10.30 2.02 5.87
CA GLN A 40 11.29 1.67 4.84
C GLN A 40 12.60 1.14 5.45
N ASN A 41 13.11 1.80 6.48
CA ASN A 41 14.35 1.39 7.14
C ASN A 41 14.18 0.09 7.93
N ARG A 42 13.05 -0.08 8.62
CA ARG A 42 12.72 -1.32 9.31
C ARG A 42 12.71 -2.48 8.32
N ASP A 43 12.03 -2.31 7.20
CA ASP A 43 11.88 -3.37 6.20
C ASP A 43 13.24 -3.69 5.54
N PHE A 44 14.04 -2.68 5.21
CA PHE A 44 15.42 -2.87 4.71
C PHE A 44 16.33 -3.63 5.70
N VAL A 45 16.27 -3.30 6.99
CA VAL A 45 17.06 -3.99 8.02
C VAL A 45 16.61 -5.43 8.19
N LEU A 46 15.29 -5.67 8.11
CA LEU A 46 14.72 -7.01 8.20
C LEU A 46 15.01 -7.85 6.95
N GLU A 47 15.20 -7.23 5.79
CA GLU A 47 15.59 -7.88 4.53
C GLU A 47 17.09 -8.22 4.50
N ALA A 48 17.95 -7.34 5.02
CA ALA A 48 19.40 -7.50 4.90
C ALA A 48 19.97 -8.81 5.51
N PHE A 49 19.26 -9.43 6.47
CA PHE A 49 19.70 -10.69 7.10
C PHE A 49 18.53 -11.60 7.49
N PRO A 50 18.72 -12.94 7.49
CA PRO A 50 17.73 -13.88 8.02
C PRO A 50 17.67 -13.81 9.55
N TRP A 51 16.83 -12.93 10.10
CA TRP A 51 16.67 -12.73 11.55
C TRP A 51 15.70 -13.76 12.16
N PRO A 52 16.15 -14.80 12.89
CA PRO A 52 15.25 -15.84 13.41
C PRO A 52 14.30 -15.30 14.49
N CYS A 53 14.69 -14.22 15.17
CA CYS A 53 13.92 -13.52 16.19
C CYS A 53 12.96 -12.47 15.62
N ALA A 54 13.10 -12.07 14.34
CA ALA A 54 12.29 -11.06 13.68
C ALA A 54 11.43 -11.65 12.55
N ILE A 55 11.03 -12.91 12.69
CA ILE A 55 10.07 -13.54 11.78
C ILE A 55 8.66 -13.04 12.13
N LYS A 56 8.14 -12.09 11.36
CA LYS A 56 6.74 -11.66 11.46
C LYS A 56 5.86 -12.77 10.86
N ARG A 57 5.26 -13.61 11.72
CA ARG A 57 4.13 -14.46 11.31
C ARG A 57 2.93 -13.54 11.11
N LEU A 58 2.78 -13.01 9.90
CA LEU A 58 1.64 -12.18 9.53
C LEU A 58 0.43 -13.12 9.35
N HIS A 59 -0.54 -13.06 10.27
CA HIS A 59 -1.91 -13.30 9.83
C HIS A 59 -2.19 -12.21 8.80
N LEU A 60 -2.74 -12.54 7.62
CA LEU A 60 -3.24 -11.54 6.67
C LEU A 60 -4.25 -10.66 7.40
N THR A 61 -3.79 -9.59 8.03
CA THR A 61 -4.63 -8.68 8.79
C THR A 61 -5.10 -7.62 7.84
N LEU A 62 -6.41 -7.43 7.84
CA LEU A 62 -7.25 -6.50 7.09
C LEU A 62 -6.88 -5.00 7.21
N SER A 63 -5.70 -4.67 7.74
CA SER A 63 -5.20 -3.30 7.89
C SER A 63 -4.49 -2.94 6.58
N GLY A 64 -5.10 -2.08 5.77
CA GLY A 64 -4.66 -1.77 4.41
C GLY A 64 -5.60 -2.24 3.29
N LYS A 65 -6.78 -2.77 3.65
CA LYS A 65 -7.84 -3.01 2.67
C LYS A 65 -8.53 -1.71 2.31
N THR A 66 -8.70 -1.48 1.02
CA THR A 66 -9.63 -0.46 0.53
C THR A 66 -10.76 -1.16 -0.20
N ALA A 67 -12.00 -0.77 0.08
CA ALA A 67 -13.15 -1.28 -0.65
C ALA A 67 -13.08 -0.78 -2.10
N VAL A 68 -13.28 -1.69 -3.05
CA VAL A 68 -13.41 -1.33 -4.46
C VAL A 68 -14.87 -0.99 -4.71
N GLY A 69 -15.14 0.22 -5.20
CA GLY A 69 -16.48 0.69 -5.57
C GLY A 69 -16.77 0.59 -7.06
N GLY A 70 -15.76 0.28 -7.89
CA GLY A 70 -15.90 0.18 -9.33
C GLY A 70 -14.60 -0.14 -10.05
N ILE A 71 -14.69 -0.83 -11.18
CA ILE A 71 -13.60 -1.01 -12.13
C ILE A 71 -14.15 -0.75 -13.54
N THR A 72 -13.50 0.12 -14.31
CA THR A 72 -13.93 0.46 -15.67
C THR A 72 -13.46 -0.58 -16.68
N ASN A 73 -14.25 -0.78 -17.75
CA ASN A 73 -13.82 -1.53 -18.95
C ASN A 73 -13.06 -0.61 -19.90
N ALA A 74 -11.77 -0.41 -19.63
CA ALA A 74 -10.95 0.54 -20.38
C ALA A 74 -9.48 0.08 -20.49
N ASN A 75 -8.71 0.81 -21.29
CA ASN A 75 -7.26 0.64 -21.45
C ASN A 75 -6.55 2.01 -21.25
N PRO A 76 -6.03 2.30 -20.05
CA PRO A 76 -5.95 1.44 -18.88
C PRO A 76 -7.28 1.29 -18.13
N GLY A 77 -7.44 0.21 -17.38
CA GLY A 77 -8.54 0.05 -16.43
C GLY A 77 -8.40 1.04 -15.27
N VAL A 78 -9.52 1.66 -14.87
CA VAL A 78 -9.57 2.63 -13.76
C VAL A 78 -10.37 2.03 -12.62
N VAL A 79 -9.77 2.02 -11.43
CA VAL A 79 -10.39 1.52 -10.20
C VAL A 79 -10.91 2.70 -9.40
N THR A 80 -12.13 2.58 -8.90
CA THR A 80 -12.72 3.50 -7.93
C THR A 80 -12.59 2.88 -6.53
N ALA A 81 -11.88 3.56 -5.65
CA ALA A 81 -11.65 3.16 -4.27
C ALA A 81 -11.60 4.44 -3.43
N THR A 82 -12.69 4.76 -2.74
CA THR A 82 -12.84 6.03 -2.01
C THR A 82 -11.79 6.18 -0.93
N ALA A 83 -11.10 7.33 -0.89
CA ALA A 83 -10.06 7.67 0.07
C ALA A 83 -8.99 6.56 0.23
N HIS A 84 -8.52 6.01 -0.89
CA HIS A 84 -7.48 4.99 -0.85
C HIS A 84 -6.12 5.56 -0.38
N PRO A 85 -5.32 4.80 0.39
CA PRO A 85 -4.00 5.26 0.83
C PRO A 85 -2.91 5.11 -0.24
N PHE A 86 -3.23 4.50 -1.40
CA PHE A 86 -2.22 4.10 -2.38
C PHE A 86 -1.48 5.27 -3.03
N SER A 87 -0.21 5.04 -3.34
CA SER A 87 0.65 5.99 -4.06
C SER A 87 0.99 5.55 -5.48
N ASP A 88 1.28 6.52 -6.36
CA ASP A 88 1.75 6.19 -7.71
C ASP A 88 3.05 5.39 -7.65
N GLY A 89 3.10 4.31 -8.41
CA GLY A 89 4.23 3.37 -8.42
C GLY A 89 4.10 2.21 -7.44
N GLU A 90 3.09 2.23 -6.57
CA GLU A 90 2.83 1.17 -5.60
C GLU A 90 2.22 -0.07 -6.23
N LEU A 91 2.54 -1.24 -5.68
CA LEU A 91 1.95 -2.50 -6.09
C LEU A 91 0.70 -2.81 -5.25
N VAL A 92 -0.36 -3.26 -5.92
CA VAL A 92 -1.64 -3.63 -5.32
C VAL A 92 -2.13 -4.96 -5.86
N THR A 93 -2.92 -5.67 -5.06
CA THR A 93 -3.61 -6.90 -5.48
C THR A 93 -5.08 -6.86 -5.10
N PHE A 94 -5.89 -7.58 -5.88
CA PHE A 94 -7.33 -7.63 -5.75
C PHE A 94 -7.78 -9.00 -5.27
N VAL A 95 -8.80 -8.99 -4.41
CA VAL A 95 -9.41 -10.20 -3.86
C VAL A 95 -10.93 -10.06 -3.92
N ASP A 96 -11.59 -11.18 -4.21
CA ASP A 96 -13.04 -11.34 -4.26
C ASP A 96 -13.79 -10.46 -5.27
N VAL A 97 -13.11 -9.80 -6.22
CA VAL A 97 -13.75 -9.00 -7.28
C VAL A 97 -14.70 -9.86 -8.11
N ASP A 98 -15.99 -9.53 -8.04
CA ASP A 98 -17.03 -10.21 -8.81
C ASP A 98 -17.23 -9.56 -10.21
N GLY A 99 -17.61 -10.37 -11.19
CA GLY A 99 -17.81 -9.97 -12.59
C GLY A 99 -16.53 -9.61 -13.38
N MET A 100 -15.42 -9.29 -12.70
CA MET A 100 -14.06 -9.08 -13.25
C MET A 100 -13.02 -9.96 -12.55
N SER A 101 -13.30 -11.26 -12.46
CA SER A 101 -12.46 -12.23 -11.74
C SER A 101 -11.03 -12.35 -12.29
N ASN A 102 -10.78 -11.94 -13.54
CA ASN A 102 -9.46 -11.94 -14.15
C ASN A 102 -8.43 -11.06 -13.41
N ILE A 103 -8.89 -10.13 -12.58
CA ILE A 103 -8.02 -9.24 -11.80
C ILE A 103 -7.63 -9.90 -10.46
N ASN A 104 -8.42 -10.83 -9.95
CA ASN A 104 -8.17 -11.45 -8.64
C ASN A 104 -6.85 -12.23 -8.62
N GLY A 105 -6.05 -12.00 -7.57
CA GLY A 105 -4.76 -12.68 -7.36
C GLY A 105 -3.61 -12.19 -8.24
N ASN A 106 -3.85 -11.24 -9.13
CA ASN A 106 -2.81 -10.59 -9.92
C ASN A 106 -2.24 -9.36 -9.20
N ILE A 107 -1.02 -8.99 -9.57
CA ILE A 107 -0.30 -7.83 -9.04
C ILE A 107 -0.35 -6.73 -10.08
N PHE A 108 -0.75 -5.54 -9.65
CA PHE A 108 -0.83 -4.36 -10.50
C PHE A 108 -0.10 -3.21 -9.87
N LYS A 109 0.32 -2.26 -10.70
CA LYS A 109 0.94 -1.01 -10.30
C LYS A 109 -0.06 0.12 -10.40
N VAL A 110 -0.12 0.93 -9.35
CA VAL A 110 -0.96 2.14 -9.28
C VAL A 110 -0.31 3.25 -10.10
N LYS A 111 -1.06 3.91 -10.98
CA LYS A 111 -0.66 5.16 -11.63
C LYS A 111 -1.81 6.16 -11.70
N ASN A 112 -1.45 7.42 -11.94
CA ASN A 112 -2.38 8.54 -12.08
C ASN A 112 -3.38 8.58 -10.93
N LYS A 113 -2.88 8.42 -9.69
CA LYS A 113 -3.73 8.43 -8.51
C LYS A 113 -4.48 9.76 -8.38
N ALA A 114 -5.74 9.64 -8.01
CA ALA A 114 -6.56 10.72 -7.51
C ALA A 114 -6.98 10.39 -6.07
N THR A 115 -7.86 11.21 -5.48
CA THR A 115 -8.36 10.97 -4.11
C THR A 115 -9.14 9.66 -3.99
N ASP A 116 -9.90 9.31 -5.04
CA ASP A 116 -10.85 8.19 -5.00
C ASP A 116 -10.67 7.19 -6.14
N THR A 117 -9.66 7.38 -6.99
CA THR A 117 -9.45 6.57 -8.19
C THR A 117 -7.99 6.41 -8.54
N PHE A 118 -7.65 5.31 -9.21
CA PHE A 118 -6.33 5.11 -9.79
C PHE A 118 -6.40 4.23 -11.04
N GLU A 119 -5.39 4.33 -11.90
CA GLU A 119 -5.24 3.51 -13.10
C GLU A 119 -4.39 2.27 -12.84
N LEU A 120 -4.73 1.16 -13.49
CA LEU A 120 -4.01 -0.10 -13.43
C LEU A 120 -2.95 -0.20 -14.52
N TYR A 121 -1.74 -0.46 -14.07
CA TYR A 121 -0.60 -0.80 -14.91
C TYR A 121 -0.04 -2.16 -14.46
N ASP A 122 0.71 -2.82 -15.31
CA ASP A 122 1.46 -4.00 -14.91
C ASP A 122 2.79 -3.60 -14.22
N VAL A 123 3.53 -4.62 -13.76
CA VAL A 123 4.83 -4.43 -13.10
C VAL A 123 5.90 -3.86 -14.04
N GLU A 124 5.72 -4.02 -15.36
CA GLU A 124 6.63 -3.52 -16.40
C GLU A 124 6.27 -2.08 -16.86
N ASN A 125 5.20 -1.50 -16.30
CA ASN A 125 4.63 -0.18 -16.62
C ASN A 125 3.85 -0.09 -17.93
N GLU A 126 3.33 -1.21 -18.45
CA GLU A 126 2.34 -1.22 -19.52
C GLU A 126 0.92 -1.06 -18.96
N LYS A 127 0.03 -0.50 -19.77
CA LYS A 127 -1.37 -0.28 -19.40
C LYS A 127 -2.11 -1.61 -19.33
N VAL A 128 -2.87 -1.83 -18.26
CA VAL A 128 -3.70 -3.03 -18.15
C VAL A 128 -5.01 -2.78 -18.89
N ASP A 129 -5.21 -3.51 -19.99
CA ASP A 129 -6.46 -3.51 -20.72
C ASP A 129 -7.49 -4.40 -20.02
N THR A 130 -8.54 -3.78 -19.49
CA THR A 130 -9.63 -4.45 -18.77
C THR A 130 -10.88 -4.63 -19.64
N THR A 131 -10.86 -4.20 -20.91
CA THR A 131 -12.06 -4.18 -21.78
C THR A 131 -12.70 -5.55 -22.00
N LEU A 132 -11.93 -6.63 -21.90
CA LEU A 132 -12.39 -8.00 -22.09
C LEU A 132 -12.60 -8.76 -20.76
N TYR A 133 -12.47 -8.10 -19.61
CA TYR A 133 -12.51 -8.76 -18.30
C TYR A 133 -13.93 -9.00 -17.78
N GLY A 134 -14.95 -8.62 -18.54
CA GLY A 134 -16.36 -8.74 -18.13
C GLY A 134 -16.90 -7.41 -17.62
N THR A 135 -17.95 -7.44 -16.80
CA THR A 135 -18.52 -6.22 -16.20
C THR A 135 -18.36 -6.34 -14.70
N TYR A 136 -17.77 -5.32 -14.07
CA TYR A 136 -17.63 -5.28 -12.63
C TYR A 136 -19.00 -5.41 -11.96
N ALA A 137 -19.12 -6.37 -11.04
CA ALA A 137 -20.28 -6.54 -10.19
C ALA A 137 -19.86 -6.20 -8.76
N ALA A 138 -20.52 -5.20 -8.16
CA ALA A 138 -20.15 -4.78 -6.81
C ALA A 138 -20.46 -5.89 -5.78
N ALA A 139 -19.42 -6.36 -5.09
CA ALA A 139 -19.54 -7.28 -3.96
C ALA A 139 -18.66 -6.81 -2.78
N ALA A 140 -18.28 -7.72 -1.88
CA ALA A 140 -17.35 -7.44 -0.79
C ALA A 140 -15.90 -7.41 -1.30
N ASP A 141 -15.66 -6.62 -2.35
CA ASP A 141 -14.41 -6.60 -3.10
C ASP A 141 -13.38 -5.71 -2.40
N PHE A 142 -12.13 -6.18 -2.35
CA PHE A 142 -11.08 -5.45 -1.65
C PHE A 142 -9.79 -5.42 -2.46
N VAL A 143 -9.12 -4.27 -2.39
CA VAL A 143 -7.77 -4.07 -2.88
C VAL A 143 -6.83 -3.82 -1.71
N TYR A 144 -5.65 -4.42 -1.75
CA TYR A 144 -4.63 -4.29 -0.72
C TYR A 144 -3.28 -3.96 -1.35
N ARG A 145 -2.41 -3.28 -0.59
CA ARG A 145 -1.01 -3.12 -0.95
C ARG A 145 -0.37 -4.50 -1.06
N TYR A 146 0.28 -4.77 -2.18
CA TYR A 146 1.05 -5.98 -2.36
C TYR A 146 2.43 -5.76 -1.74
N ALA A 147 2.65 -6.35 -0.56
CA ALA A 147 3.99 -6.49 -0.03
C ALA A 147 4.67 -7.63 -0.79
N THR A 148 5.58 -7.31 -1.71
CA THR A 148 6.52 -8.32 -2.20
C THR A 148 7.32 -8.81 -0.98
N PRO A 149 7.47 -10.13 -0.78
CA PRO A 149 8.61 -10.63 -0.06
C PRO A 149 9.81 -10.33 -0.97
N ASP A 150 10.49 -9.23 -0.70
CA ASP A 150 11.80 -8.99 -1.28
C ASP A 150 12.74 -10.06 -0.68
N TRP A 151 13.32 -10.87 -1.56
CA TRP A 151 13.99 -12.14 -1.26
C TRP A 151 15.39 -11.96 -0.71
#